data_AF-A0AAW1W963-F1
#
_entry.id   AF-A0AAW1W963-F1
#
_cell.length_a   1.000
_cell.length_b   1.000
_cell.length_c   1.000
_cell.angle_alpha   90.00
_cell.angle_beta   90.00
_cell.angle_gamma   90.00
#
_symmetry.space_group_name_H-M   'P 1'
#
loop_
_entity.id
_entity.type
_entity.pdbx_description
1 polymer ?
#
loop_
_entity_poly.entity_id
_entity_poly.type
_entity_poly.pdbx_seq_one_letter_code
_entity_poly.pdbx_strand_id
1 'polypeptide(L)'
;MRKLCLCIFLTISLFPQLLRAKEDDFVRQPPRRVIFTRHLRSDSDPQQVHISLVGKDHMKVSWVTDKKHCKSVVEYGKESGKYTAKATGDHTSYKYFFYSSGKIHHVTIGPLEPSTTYFYRCGGSDPEFSFRTPPSKLPLDFVVAGDLGQTEWTNTTLDHIQSIDYDVLILPGDLSYADTHQPLWDSFGRIVEPYASRRPWMVTEGNHEIEIFPIIYPTGFKAYNARWPMPYQESGSTSNLYYSFEVAGTHVIMLGSYAEFDADSEQYKWLQADLAKIDRKKTPWVVALLHAPWYNTNTAHQGEGESMRLAMEELLYRARVDLVFQGHVHAYERFTRVYNNEADPCGPVYITIGDGGNREGLALSFEDPASPLSLYREPSFGHGRLKMVNETHAFWGWHRNDDSNFVVKDQVWLQSLSSSKTCSRSVNQKVTSPTGNDEL
;
A
#
# COMPACT_ATOMS: atom_id res chain seq x y z
N MET A 1 -25.54 26.01 62.35
CA MET A 1 -25.72 27.05 61.32
C MET A 1 -24.36 27.61 60.92
N ARG A 2 -23.85 27.19 59.76
CA ARG A 2 -22.97 27.93 58.83
C ARG A 2 -22.53 26.90 57.77
N LYS A 3 -23.24 26.90 56.64
CA LYS A 3 -22.84 26.21 55.42
C LYS A 3 -21.69 27.01 54.82
N LEU A 4 -20.54 26.38 54.59
CA LEU A 4 -19.49 26.95 53.74
C LEU A 4 -19.46 26.13 52.46
N CYS A 5 -19.88 26.77 51.36
CA CYS A 5 -19.91 26.19 50.03
C CYS A 5 -18.48 25.90 49.55
N LEU A 6 -18.35 24.71 48.99
CA LEU A 6 -17.19 24.19 48.26
C LEU A 6 -17.11 24.89 46.90
N CYS A 7 -16.07 25.70 46.67
CA CYS A 7 -15.69 26.15 45.32
C CYS A 7 -14.29 25.59 45.03
N ILE A 8 -14.25 24.37 44.48
CA ILE A 8 -13.05 23.82 43.85
C ILE A 8 -12.95 24.50 42.48
N PHE A 9 -12.05 25.47 42.35
CA PHE A 9 -11.61 25.95 41.04
C PHE A 9 -10.82 24.82 40.37
N LEU A 10 -11.48 24.08 39.49
CA LEU A 10 -10.80 23.22 38.53
C LEU A 10 -10.21 24.15 37.47
N THR A 11 -8.96 24.59 37.66
CA THR A 11 -8.17 25.13 36.56
C THR A 11 -7.90 23.98 35.60
N ILE A 12 -8.78 23.82 34.61
CA ILE A 12 -8.48 23.08 33.40
C ILE A 12 -7.42 23.89 32.69
N SER A 13 -6.15 23.58 32.96
CA SER A 13 -5.08 23.90 32.04
C SER A 13 -5.36 23.10 30.77
N LEU A 14 -6.21 23.64 29.91
CA LEU A 14 -6.21 23.34 28.49
C LEU A 14 -4.81 23.68 28.03
N PHE A 15 -3.92 22.70 28.01
CA PHE A 15 -2.86 22.71 27.03
C PHE A 15 -3.56 22.63 25.68
N PRO A 16 -3.56 23.70 24.87
CA PRO A 16 -3.83 23.49 23.47
C PRO A 16 -2.60 22.74 22.96
N GLN A 17 -2.67 21.42 22.89
CA GLN A 17 -2.04 20.79 21.74
C GLN A 17 -2.84 21.30 20.55
N LEU A 18 -2.44 22.50 20.07
CA LEU A 18 -2.61 22.83 18.68
C LEU A 18 -2.07 21.61 17.95
N LEU A 19 -2.99 20.83 17.37
CA LEU A 19 -2.72 20.14 16.12
C LEU A 19 -2.25 21.24 15.18
N ARG A 20 -0.95 21.49 15.20
CA ARG A 20 -0.26 22.14 14.12
C ARG A 20 -0.29 21.10 13.02
N ALA A 21 -1.41 21.02 12.31
CA ALA A 21 -1.31 20.92 10.87
C ALA A 21 -0.43 22.12 10.52
N LYS A 22 0.86 21.87 10.28
CA LYS A 22 1.61 22.79 9.45
C LYS A 22 0.76 22.82 8.17
N GLU A 23 0.14 23.97 7.88
CA GLU A 23 -0.06 24.31 6.48
C GLU A 23 1.33 24.18 5.87
N ASP A 24 1.53 23.08 5.14
CA ASP A 24 2.80 22.78 4.53
C ASP A 24 3.10 23.88 3.52
N ASP A 25 4.18 24.63 3.77
CA ASP A 25 4.70 25.75 2.96
C ASP A 25 5.20 25.32 1.55
N PHE A 26 4.65 24.24 0.98
CA PHE A 26 5.03 23.73 -0.34
C PHE A 26 4.07 24.23 -1.41
N VAL A 27 4.61 24.57 -2.58
CA VAL A 27 3.81 25.00 -3.73
C VAL A 27 3.13 23.77 -4.34
N ARG A 28 1.80 23.82 -4.48
CA ARG A 28 0.98 22.75 -5.07
C ARG A 28 0.13 23.26 -6.22
N GLN A 29 -0.12 22.41 -7.23
CA GLN A 29 -1.15 22.71 -8.22
C GLN A 29 -2.54 22.60 -7.58
N PRO A 30 -3.54 23.39 -8.02
CA PRO A 30 -4.89 23.26 -7.51
C PRO A 30 -5.42 21.84 -7.80
N PRO A 31 -6.03 21.18 -6.80
CA PRO A 31 -6.58 19.85 -7.00
C PRO A 31 -7.77 19.91 -7.96
N ARG A 32 -7.95 18.87 -8.78
CA ARG A 32 -9.21 18.66 -9.49
C ARG A 32 -10.32 18.30 -8.50
N ARG A 33 -11.58 18.40 -8.95
CA ARG A 33 -12.75 18.21 -8.10
C ARG A 33 -12.74 16.84 -7.41
N VAL A 34 -13.04 16.82 -6.11
CA VAL A 34 -13.31 15.58 -5.36
C VAL A 34 -14.58 14.92 -5.91
N ILE A 35 -14.47 13.64 -6.25
CA ILE A 35 -15.54 12.79 -6.75
C ILE A 35 -16.22 12.13 -5.57
N PHE A 36 -17.54 12.27 -5.51
CA PHE A 36 -18.37 11.54 -4.55
C PHE A 36 -19.31 10.59 -5.29
N THR A 37 -18.98 9.30 -5.26
CA THR A 37 -19.77 8.26 -5.91
C THR A 37 -20.80 7.74 -4.92
N ARG A 38 -22.10 7.82 -5.23
CA ARG A 38 -23.20 7.31 -4.40
C ARG A 38 -23.47 5.84 -4.69
N HIS A 39 -24.06 5.12 -3.72
CA HIS A 39 -24.64 3.80 -3.98
C HIS A 39 -25.96 3.99 -4.75
N LEU A 40 -26.02 3.44 -5.96
CA LEU A 40 -27.19 3.56 -6.85
C LEU A 40 -27.97 2.23 -6.99
N ARG A 41 -27.48 1.16 -6.35
CA ARG A 41 -28.08 -0.17 -6.35
C ARG A 41 -28.96 -0.38 -5.10
N SER A 42 -29.63 -1.52 -4.99
CA SER A 42 -30.41 -1.86 -3.79
C SER A 42 -29.51 -1.95 -2.55
N ASP A 43 -30.04 -1.67 -1.36
CA ASP A 43 -29.33 -1.79 -0.06
C ASP A 43 -28.81 -3.20 0.22
N SER A 44 -29.38 -4.21 -0.44
CA SER A 44 -28.94 -5.61 -0.38
C SER A 44 -27.80 -5.95 -1.33
N ASP A 45 -27.57 -5.12 -2.34
CA ASP A 45 -26.63 -5.43 -3.41
C ASP A 45 -25.20 -5.17 -2.92
N PRO A 46 -24.25 -6.05 -3.25
CA PRO A 46 -22.86 -5.85 -2.90
C PRO A 46 -22.33 -4.57 -3.55
N GLN A 47 -21.57 -3.79 -2.79
CA GLN A 47 -20.85 -2.62 -3.26
C GLN A 47 -19.43 -2.61 -2.69
N GLN A 48 -18.58 -1.75 -3.26
CA GLN A 48 -17.18 -1.61 -2.86
C GLN A 48 -16.43 -2.93 -2.99
N VAL A 49 -16.79 -3.74 -4.01
CA VAL A 49 -16.23 -5.08 -4.19
C VAL A 49 -14.76 -4.97 -4.57
N HIS A 50 -13.91 -5.64 -3.80
CA HIS A 50 -12.47 -5.70 -4.06
C HIS A 50 -11.90 -7.07 -3.66
N ILE A 51 -10.79 -7.44 -4.29
CA ILE A 51 -10.10 -8.71 -4.05
C ILE A 51 -8.63 -8.49 -3.65
N SER A 52 -8.09 -9.40 -2.83
CA SER A 52 -6.67 -9.41 -2.45
C SER A 52 -6.13 -10.84 -2.36
N LEU A 53 -4.84 -11.00 -2.64
CA LEU A 53 -4.16 -12.29 -2.52
C LEU A 53 -4.10 -12.72 -1.06
N VAL A 54 -4.35 -14.01 -0.82
CA VAL A 54 -4.23 -14.61 0.51
C VAL A 54 -3.67 -16.01 0.36
N GLY A 55 -2.54 -16.29 1.02
CA GLY A 55 -1.85 -17.56 0.85
C GLY A 55 -1.40 -17.80 -0.61
N LYS A 56 -1.20 -19.07 -0.97
CA LYS A 56 -0.59 -19.46 -2.26
C LYS A 56 -1.56 -19.48 -3.44
N ASP A 57 -2.78 -19.93 -3.19
CA ASP A 57 -3.79 -20.26 -4.21
C ASP A 57 -5.19 -19.84 -3.77
N HIS A 58 -5.29 -18.89 -2.84
CA HIS A 58 -6.56 -18.35 -2.39
C HIS A 58 -6.67 -16.85 -2.69
N MET A 59 -7.90 -16.37 -2.77
CA MET A 59 -8.23 -14.96 -2.98
C MET A 59 -9.24 -14.56 -1.91
N LYS A 60 -9.04 -13.42 -1.26
CA LYS A 60 -10.07 -12.82 -0.39
C LYS A 60 -10.94 -11.90 -1.23
N VAL A 61 -12.24 -12.11 -1.15
CA VAL A 61 -13.26 -11.25 -1.75
C VAL A 61 -13.92 -10.46 -0.62
N SER A 62 -13.88 -9.14 -0.75
CA SER A 62 -14.40 -8.20 0.23
C SER A 62 -15.45 -7.30 -0.40
N TRP A 63 -16.53 -7.00 0.34
CA TRP A 63 -17.57 -6.08 -0.12
C TRP A 63 -18.37 -5.51 1.04
N VAL A 64 -19.21 -4.51 0.77
CA VAL A 64 -20.12 -3.89 1.73
C VAL A 64 -21.57 -4.11 1.32
N THR A 65 -22.47 -4.31 2.29
CA THR A 65 -23.93 -4.21 2.12
C THR A 65 -24.54 -3.29 3.17
N ASP A 66 -25.61 -2.57 2.82
CA ASP A 66 -26.27 -1.64 3.75
C ASP A 66 -27.29 -2.37 4.65
N LYS A 67 -27.79 -3.53 4.20
CA LYS A 67 -28.78 -4.33 4.94
C LYS A 67 -28.13 -5.17 6.05
N LYS A 68 -28.77 -5.15 7.24
CA LYS A 68 -28.31 -5.87 8.44
C LYS A 68 -28.27 -7.41 8.35
N HIS A 69 -28.89 -8.03 7.33
CA HIS A 69 -29.08 -9.48 7.24
C HIS A 69 -28.66 -10.07 5.88
N CYS A 70 -27.47 -9.71 5.38
CA CYS A 70 -26.86 -10.31 4.20
C CYS A 70 -25.89 -11.44 4.57
N LYS A 71 -25.84 -12.50 3.75
CA LYS A 71 -24.93 -13.63 3.96
C LYS A 71 -23.53 -13.28 3.47
N SER A 72 -22.50 -13.59 4.27
CA SER A 72 -21.09 -13.56 3.85
C SER A 72 -20.75 -14.79 3.02
N VAL A 73 -21.21 -14.83 1.78
CA VAL A 73 -21.06 -15.99 0.89
C VAL A 73 -20.53 -15.52 -0.46
N VAL A 74 -19.61 -16.30 -1.05
CA VAL A 74 -19.19 -16.13 -2.45
C VAL A 74 -19.45 -17.42 -3.20
N GLU A 75 -20.19 -17.31 -4.30
CA GLU A 75 -20.38 -18.38 -5.28
C GLU A 75 -19.47 -18.10 -6.47
N TYR A 76 -18.68 -19.08 -6.92
CA TYR A 76 -17.68 -18.88 -7.96
C TYR A 76 -17.51 -20.09 -8.88
N GLY A 77 -17.05 -19.86 -10.10
CA GLY A 77 -16.82 -20.88 -11.12
C GLY A 77 -16.03 -20.35 -12.32
N LYS A 78 -15.69 -21.20 -13.28
CA LYS A 78 -14.89 -20.81 -14.46
C LYS A 78 -15.74 -20.35 -15.66
N GLU A 79 -17.06 -20.45 -15.56
CA GLU A 79 -18.01 -20.06 -16.61
C GLU A 79 -19.01 -19.04 -16.05
N SER A 80 -19.27 -17.97 -16.80
CA SER A 80 -20.27 -16.95 -16.45
C SER A 80 -21.64 -17.60 -16.22
N GLY A 81 -22.30 -17.20 -15.13
CA GLY A 81 -23.60 -17.73 -14.71
C GLY A 81 -23.56 -19.17 -14.13
N LYS A 82 -22.39 -19.81 -14.05
CA LYS A 82 -22.25 -21.18 -13.52
C LYS A 82 -21.24 -21.24 -12.37
N TYR A 83 -21.76 -21.23 -11.16
CA TYR A 83 -20.96 -21.27 -9.93
C TYR A 83 -20.88 -22.70 -9.38
N THR A 84 -19.76 -23.37 -9.63
CA THR A 84 -19.53 -24.76 -9.22
C THR A 84 -19.02 -24.88 -7.79
N ALA A 85 -18.59 -23.78 -7.19
CA ALA A 85 -18.03 -23.73 -5.85
C ALA A 85 -18.67 -22.59 -5.03
N LYS A 86 -18.57 -22.73 -3.72
CA LYS A 86 -19.14 -21.78 -2.75
C LYS A 86 -18.26 -21.72 -1.51
N ALA A 87 -18.00 -20.52 -1.02
CA ALA A 87 -17.34 -20.28 0.25
C ALA A 87 -18.21 -19.39 1.13
N THR A 88 -18.04 -19.56 2.45
CA THR A 88 -18.64 -18.69 3.47
C THR A 88 -17.50 -18.03 4.23
N GLY A 89 -17.70 -16.79 4.65
CA GLY A 89 -16.76 -16.09 5.53
C GLY A 89 -17.52 -15.26 6.55
N ASP A 90 -16.88 -14.20 7.01
CA ASP A 90 -17.37 -13.39 8.12
C ASP A 90 -17.78 -12.00 7.65
N HIS A 91 -18.31 -11.20 8.58
CA HIS A 91 -18.48 -9.78 8.36
C HIS A 91 -18.23 -8.99 9.63
N THR A 92 -17.83 -7.74 9.45
CA THR A 92 -17.64 -6.75 10.49
C THR A 92 -18.48 -5.50 10.19
N SER A 93 -18.43 -4.53 11.09
CA SER A 93 -18.95 -3.17 10.90
C SER A 93 -18.30 -2.29 11.95
N TYR A 94 -18.09 -1.02 11.64
CA TYR A 94 -17.47 -0.09 12.58
C TYR A 94 -18.26 1.22 12.69
N LYS A 95 -18.01 1.93 13.80
CA LYS A 95 -18.53 3.28 14.05
C LYS A 95 -17.39 4.25 14.22
N TYR A 96 -17.59 5.46 13.73
CA TYR A 96 -16.65 6.56 13.85
C TYR A 96 -17.44 7.88 13.98
N PHE A 97 -17.48 8.45 15.18
CA PHE A 97 -18.45 9.48 15.59
C PHE A 97 -19.89 9.10 15.22
N PHE A 98 -20.54 9.91 14.39
CA PHE A 98 -21.91 9.72 13.92
C PHE A 98 -22.01 8.78 12.71
N TYR A 99 -20.87 8.39 12.13
CA TYR A 99 -20.83 7.43 11.04
C TYR A 99 -20.95 6.00 11.56
N SER A 100 -21.75 5.18 10.87
CA SER A 100 -21.80 3.73 11.03
C SER A 100 -21.65 3.10 9.65
N SER A 101 -20.69 2.21 9.49
CA SER A 101 -20.51 1.50 8.22
C SER A 101 -21.68 0.56 7.94
N GLY A 102 -21.83 0.18 6.67
CA GLY A 102 -22.54 -1.04 6.31
C GLY A 102 -21.87 -2.29 6.89
N LYS A 103 -22.41 -3.46 6.56
CA LYS A 103 -21.76 -4.74 6.85
C LYS A 103 -20.63 -4.95 5.86
N ILE A 104 -19.41 -5.09 6.36
CA ILE A 104 -18.22 -5.33 5.56
C ILE A 104 -17.91 -6.81 5.63
N HIS A 105 -18.03 -7.51 4.50
CA HIS A 105 -17.90 -8.95 4.38
C HIS A 105 -16.51 -9.31 3.86
N HIS A 106 -15.94 -10.41 4.35
CA HIS A 106 -14.68 -10.96 3.86
C HIS A 106 -14.83 -12.47 3.70
N VAL A 107 -14.60 -12.97 2.50
CA VAL A 107 -14.69 -14.40 2.17
C VAL A 107 -13.45 -14.83 1.40
N THR A 108 -12.74 -15.80 1.93
CA THR A 108 -11.61 -16.43 1.24
C THR A 108 -12.12 -17.57 0.35
N ILE A 109 -11.82 -17.50 -0.95
CA ILE A 109 -12.12 -18.53 -1.94
C ILE A 109 -10.84 -19.23 -2.40
N GLY A 110 -10.95 -20.51 -2.75
CA GLY A 110 -9.84 -21.33 -3.20
C GLY A 110 -9.93 -22.77 -2.70
N PRO A 111 -8.95 -23.63 -3.06
CA PRO A 111 -7.80 -23.29 -3.90
C PRO A 111 -8.19 -23.00 -5.36
N LEU A 112 -7.46 -22.09 -6.01
CA LEU A 112 -7.70 -21.60 -7.37
C LEU A 112 -6.55 -21.97 -8.31
N GLU A 113 -6.88 -22.23 -9.57
CA GLU A 113 -5.85 -22.45 -10.60
C GLU A 113 -5.20 -21.13 -11.00
N PRO A 114 -3.88 -21.10 -11.25
CA PRO A 114 -3.18 -19.90 -11.72
C PRO A 114 -3.61 -19.50 -13.14
N SER A 115 -3.41 -18.23 -13.50
CA SER A 115 -3.72 -17.69 -14.83
C SER A 115 -5.14 -17.95 -15.35
N THR A 116 -6.10 -18.18 -14.45
CA THR A 116 -7.45 -18.65 -14.76
C THR A 116 -8.48 -17.59 -14.40
N THR A 117 -9.43 -17.35 -15.30
CA THR A 117 -10.56 -16.46 -15.05
C THR A 117 -11.63 -17.19 -14.25
N TYR A 118 -12.05 -16.59 -13.15
CA TYR A 118 -13.18 -17.02 -12.34
C TYR A 118 -14.26 -15.95 -12.34
N PHE A 119 -15.50 -16.39 -12.51
CA PHE A 119 -16.71 -15.58 -12.34
C PHE A 119 -17.24 -15.81 -10.93
N TYR A 120 -17.70 -14.75 -10.27
CA TYR A 120 -18.16 -14.84 -8.90
C TYR A 120 -19.29 -13.85 -8.58
N ARG A 121 -20.09 -14.20 -7.58
CA ARG A 121 -21.12 -13.33 -7.00
C ARG A 121 -21.00 -13.28 -5.49
N CYS A 122 -21.23 -12.09 -4.95
CA CYS A 122 -21.20 -11.82 -3.51
C CYS A 122 -22.62 -11.89 -2.94
N GLY A 123 -22.79 -12.54 -1.79
CA GLY A 123 -24.09 -12.66 -1.11
C GLY A 123 -25.12 -13.54 -1.82
N GLY A 124 -24.77 -14.18 -2.94
CA GLY A 124 -25.72 -14.90 -3.81
C GLY A 124 -26.63 -13.97 -4.64
N SER A 125 -26.24 -12.70 -4.77
CA SER A 125 -26.97 -11.65 -5.50
C SER A 125 -26.17 -11.15 -6.69
N ASP A 126 -26.85 -10.51 -7.63
CA ASP A 126 -26.22 -9.77 -8.73
C ASP A 126 -25.56 -8.46 -8.21
N PRO A 127 -24.60 -7.88 -8.94
CA PRO A 127 -24.08 -8.33 -10.24
C PRO A 127 -23.05 -9.46 -10.12
N GLU A 128 -22.83 -10.14 -11.26
CA GLU A 128 -21.68 -11.02 -11.45
C GLU A 128 -20.41 -10.19 -11.69
N PHE A 129 -19.33 -10.62 -11.05
CA PHE A 129 -17.98 -10.11 -11.24
C PHE A 129 -17.10 -11.19 -11.86
N SER A 130 -15.93 -10.81 -12.36
CA SER A 130 -14.89 -11.76 -12.74
C SER A 130 -13.52 -11.23 -12.40
N PHE A 131 -12.61 -12.14 -12.05
CA PHE A 131 -11.20 -11.84 -11.86
C PHE A 131 -10.35 -12.93 -12.52
N ARG A 132 -9.08 -12.61 -12.77
CA ARG A 132 -8.10 -13.60 -13.24
C ARG A 132 -6.99 -13.74 -12.22
N THR A 133 -6.72 -14.98 -11.81
CA THR A 133 -5.64 -15.29 -10.87
C THR A 133 -4.27 -14.97 -11.49
N PRO A 134 -3.29 -14.51 -10.70
CA PRO A 134 -1.92 -14.32 -11.18
C PRO A 134 -1.33 -15.62 -11.73
N PRO A 135 -0.28 -15.54 -12.56
CA PRO A 135 0.47 -16.72 -12.97
C PRO A 135 1.19 -17.36 -11.78
N SER A 136 1.51 -18.66 -11.91
CA SER A 136 2.25 -19.38 -10.86
C SER A 136 3.76 -19.18 -10.93
N LYS A 137 4.26 -18.61 -12.02
CA LYS A 137 5.69 -18.35 -12.32
C LYS A 137 5.78 -17.09 -13.18
N LEU A 138 6.98 -16.51 -13.23
CA LEU A 138 7.28 -15.39 -14.14
C LEU A 138 6.96 -15.76 -15.61
N PRO A 139 6.53 -14.80 -16.44
CA PRO A 139 6.46 -13.36 -16.15
C PRO A 139 5.28 -12.95 -15.26
N LEU A 140 5.40 -11.80 -14.59
CA LEU A 140 4.37 -11.20 -13.73
C LEU A 140 4.38 -9.68 -13.90
N ASP A 141 3.20 -9.08 -14.08
CA ASP A 141 3.08 -7.63 -14.23
C ASP A 141 2.39 -7.00 -13.02
N PHE A 142 3.12 -6.13 -12.31
CA PHE A 142 2.56 -5.26 -11.30
C PHE A 142 2.20 -3.88 -11.87
N VAL A 143 1.11 -3.32 -11.38
CA VAL A 143 0.85 -1.88 -11.39
C VAL A 143 1.16 -1.33 -10.00
N VAL A 144 1.78 -0.16 -9.95
CA VAL A 144 2.12 0.53 -8.71
C VAL A 144 1.57 1.95 -8.75
N ALA A 145 0.76 2.32 -7.76
CA ALA A 145 0.26 3.68 -7.58
C ALA A 145 0.04 3.91 -6.09
N GLY A 146 0.50 5.02 -5.54
CA GLY A 146 0.22 5.46 -4.17
C GLY A 146 -0.70 6.68 -4.15
N ASP A 147 -1.22 7.04 -2.99
CA ASP A 147 -1.78 8.38 -2.76
C ASP A 147 -2.91 8.72 -3.75
N LEU A 148 -3.80 7.74 -3.97
CA LEU A 148 -4.83 7.79 -5.00
C LEU A 148 -5.87 8.87 -4.71
N GLY A 149 -6.45 8.85 -3.51
CA GLY A 149 -7.60 9.69 -3.17
C GLY A 149 -8.79 9.46 -4.08
N GLN A 150 -9.58 10.50 -4.32
CA GLN A 150 -10.80 10.40 -5.13
C GLN A 150 -11.12 11.72 -5.84
N THR A 151 -10.28 12.12 -6.77
CA THR A 151 -10.49 13.30 -7.64
C THR A 151 -10.62 12.90 -9.10
N GLU A 152 -10.89 13.87 -9.99
CA GLU A 152 -10.83 13.61 -11.44
C GLU A 152 -9.42 13.20 -11.91
N TRP A 153 -8.36 13.55 -11.18
CA TRP A 153 -7.01 13.01 -11.44
C TRP A 153 -6.93 11.54 -11.08
N THR A 154 -7.50 11.12 -9.95
CA THR A 154 -7.61 9.70 -9.59
C THR A 154 -8.31 8.91 -10.68
N ASN A 155 -9.42 9.43 -11.22
CA ASN A 155 -10.11 8.78 -12.35
C ASN A 155 -9.18 8.64 -13.56
N THR A 156 -8.42 9.67 -13.90
CA THR A 156 -7.46 9.63 -15.02
C THR A 156 -6.39 8.55 -14.78
N THR A 157 -5.84 8.47 -13.57
CA THR A 157 -4.88 7.42 -13.17
C THR A 157 -5.51 6.02 -13.29
N LEU A 158 -6.73 5.84 -12.79
CA LEU A 158 -7.42 4.55 -12.82
C LEU A 158 -7.81 4.13 -14.25
N ASP A 159 -8.30 5.06 -15.08
CA ASP A 159 -8.60 4.83 -16.49
C ASP A 159 -7.33 4.40 -17.25
N HIS A 160 -6.19 5.03 -16.94
CA HIS A 160 -4.89 4.62 -17.46
C HIS A 160 -4.54 3.19 -17.01
N ILE A 161 -4.69 2.86 -15.73
CA ILE A 161 -4.42 1.51 -15.20
C ILE A 161 -5.32 0.46 -15.88
N GLN A 162 -6.61 0.73 -16.08
CA GLN A 162 -7.53 -0.20 -16.74
C GLN A 162 -7.22 -0.43 -18.22
N SER A 163 -6.57 0.52 -18.89
CA SER A 163 -6.15 0.34 -20.29
C SER A 163 -4.99 -0.67 -20.45
N ILE A 164 -4.37 -1.07 -19.33
CA ILE A 164 -3.21 -1.94 -19.28
C ILE A 164 -3.63 -3.32 -18.77
N ASP A 165 -3.16 -4.39 -19.41
CA ASP A 165 -3.23 -5.74 -18.82
C ASP A 165 -2.11 -5.90 -17.78
N TYR A 166 -2.50 -6.21 -16.54
CA TYR A 166 -1.63 -6.44 -15.38
C TYR A 166 -2.20 -7.54 -14.49
N ASP A 167 -1.38 -8.09 -13.59
CA ASP A 167 -1.77 -9.20 -12.73
C ASP A 167 -2.13 -8.78 -11.32
N VAL A 168 -1.37 -7.84 -10.73
CA VAL A 168 -1.53 -7.40 -9.33
C VAL A 168 -1.29 -5.89 -9.23
N LEU A 169 -2.10 -5.19 -8.41
CA LEU A 169 -1.83 -3.80 -8.04
C LEU A 169 -1.24 -3.77 -6.62
N ILE A 170 -0.13 -3.04 -6.45
CA ILE A 170 0.49 -2.76 -5.15
C ILE A 170 0.44 -1.25 -4.86
N LEU A 171 0.06 -0.86 -3.64
CA LEU A 171 -0.24 0.53 -3.27
C LEU A 171 0.42 0.91 -1.94
N PRO A 172 1.40 1.84 -1.92
CA PRO A 172 2.15 2.23 -0.73
C PRO A 172 1.42 3.25 0.16
N GLY A 173 0.19 2.99 0.59
CA GLY A 173 -0.59 3.86 1.50
C GLY A 173 -1.36 5.02 0.84
N ASP A 174 -2.14 5.70 1.67
CA ASP A 174 -3.02 6.83 1.36
C ASP A 174 -4.09 6.51 0.30
N LEU A 175 -5.07 5.72 0.72
CA LEU A 175 -6.08 5.19 -0.17
C LEU A 175 -7.13 6.25 -0.50
N SER A 176 -7.93 6.64 0.50
CA SER A 176 -9.19 7.35 0.25
C SER A 176 -9.14 8.85 0.50
N TYR A 177 -8.18 9.33 1.31
CA TYR A 177 -8.17 10.68 1.87
C TYR A 177 -9.50 11.02 2.58
N ALA A 178 -10.17 10.00 3.12
CA ALA A 178 -11.37 10.18 3.92
C ALA A 178 -11.04 10.88 5.24
N ASP A 179 -9.88 10.56 5.81
CA ASP A 179 -9.44 11.01 7.12
C ASP A 179 -10.58 10.80 8.12
N THR A 180 -11.02 11.87 8.79
CA THR A 180 -12.14 11.81 9.72
C THR A 180 -13.52 11.87 9.06
N HIS A 181 -13.62 12.11 7.75
CA HIS A 181 -14.87 12.18 6.96
C HIS A 181 -15.22 10.85 6.27
N GLN A 182 -15.67 9.90 7.07
CA GLN A 182 -15.85 8.48 6.72
C GLN A 182 -16.74 8.13 5.51
N PRO A 183 -17.78 8.89 5.12
CA PRO A 183 -18.50 8.61 3.87
C PRO A 183 -17.61 8.60 2.61
N LEU A 184 -16.44 9.24 2.68
CA LEU A 184 -15.43 9.20 1.62
C LEU A 184 -14.78 7.82 1.46
N TRP A 185 -14.73 6.98 2.49
CA TRP A 185 -14.32 5.58 2.32
C TRP A 185 -15.31 4.79 1.46
N ASP A 186 -16.60 5.02 1.68
CA ASP A 186 -17.65 4.35 0.90
C ASP A 186 -17.63 4.81 -0.56
N SER A 187 -17.42 6.12 -0.77
CA SER A 187 -17.25 6.70 -2.11
C SER A 187 -16.02 6.12 -2.81
N PHE A 188 -14.87 6.12 -2.14
CA PHE A 188 -13.62 5.55 -2.66
C PHE A 188 -13.78 4.08 -3.04
N GLY A 189 -14.36 3.26 -2.16
CA GLY A 189 -14.62 1.85 -2.44
C GLY A 189 -15.45 1.63 -3.71
N ARG A 190 -16.44 2.50 -3.96
CA ARG A 190 -17.25 2.45 -5.20
C ARG A 190 -16.50 2.95 -6.43
N ILE A 191 -15.58 3.92 -6.28
CA ILE A 191 -14.72 4.40 -7.37
C ILE A 191 -13.75 3.30 -7.82
N VAL A 192 -13.15 2.57 -6.87
CA VAL A 192 -12.16 1.53 -7.20
C VAL A 192 -12.77 0.16 -7.53
N GLU A 193 -14.03 -0.10 -7.20
CA GLU A 193 -14.72 -1.40 -7.45
C GLU A 193 -14.52 -1.95 -8.88
N PRO A 194 -14.64 -1.16 -9.96
CA PRO A 194 -14.42 -1.68 -11.32
C PRO A 194 -13.00 -2.27 -11.53
N TYR A 195 -12.02 -1.79 -10.80
CA TYR A 195 -10.61 -2.19 -10.93
C TYR A 195 -10.28 -3.28 -9.91
N ALA A 196 -10.60 -3.01 -8.63
CA ALA A 196 -10.26 -3.84 -7.50
C ALA A 196 -11.07 -5.14 -7.43
N SER A 197 -12.23 -5.24 -8.10
CA SER A 197 -12.98 -6.50 -8.23
C SER A 197 -12.41 -7.47 -9.27
N ARG A 198 -11.52 -7.00 -10.15
CA ARG A 198 -10.99 -7.75 -11.31
C ARG A 198 -9.54 -8.21 -11.14
N ARG A 199 -8.75 -7.44 -10.42
CA ARG A 199 -7.34 -7.72 -10.12
C ARG A 199 -7.08 -7.55 -8.63
N PRO A 200 -6.26 -8.40 -8.00
CA PRO A 200 -5.93 -8.26 -6.59
C PRO A 200 -5.21 -6.93 -6.32
N TRP A 201 -5.69 -6.22 -5.30
CA TRP A 201 -5.05 -5.03 -4.74
C TRP A 201 -4.41 -5.39 -3.41
N MET A 202 -3.12 -5.09 -3.30
CA MET A 202 -2.31 -5.31 -2.10
C MET A 202 -1.87 -3.94 -1.60
N VAL A 203 -2.35 -3.55 -0.42
CA VAL A 203 -2.24 -2.18 0.09
C VAL A 203 -1.53 -2.16 1.43
N THR A 204 -0.76 -1.13 1.72
CA THR A 204 -0.34 -0.80 3.10
C THR A 204 -1.03 0.49 3.54
N GLU A 205 -0.77 0.88 4.77
CA GLU A 205 -1.29 2.10 5.40
C GLU A 205 -0.41 3.32 5.08
N GLY A 206 -1.03 4.50 4.95
CA GLY A 206 -0.37 5.80 4.98
C GLY A 206 -0.90 6.68 6.12
N ASN A 207 -0.41 7.93 6.23
CA ASN A 207 -0.86 8.80 7.33
C ASN A 207 -2.34 9.13 7.26
N HIS A 208 -2.96 9.14 6.07
CA HIS A 208 -4.38 9.41 5.93
C HIS A 208 -5.27 8.27 6.45
N GLU A 209 -4.70 7.08 6.67
CA GLU A 209 -5.40 5.96 7.32
C GLU A 209 -5.33 5.99 8.85
N ILE A 210 -4.47 6.82 9.46
CA ILE A 210 -4.29 6.88 10.92
C ILE A 210 -5.59 7.22 11.63
N GLU A 211 -6.29 8.28 11.22
CA GLU A 211 -7.62 8.68 11.72
C GLU A 211 -7.77 8.71 13.26
N ILE A 212 -6.71 9.06 13.98
CA ILE A 212 -6.73 9.13 15.46
C ILE A 212 -7.52 10.35 15.92
N PHE A 213 -8.39 10.13 16.91
CA PHE A 213 -8.94 11.19 17.73
C PHE A 213 -8.63 10.87 19.19
N PRO A 214 -7.82 11.67 19.90
CA PRO A 214 -7.44 11.38 21.28
C PRO A 214 -8.68 11.07 22.14
N ILE A 215 -8.57 10.07 23.02
CA ILE A 215 -9.62 9.57 23.92
C ILE A 215 -10.72 8.76 23.22
N ILE A 216 -11.23 9.17 22.05
CA ILE A 216 -12.38 8.50 21.39
C ILE A 216 -11.94 7.34 20.48
N TYR A 217 -10.88 7.56 19.69
CA TYR A 217 -10.30 6.59 18.76
C TYR A 217 -8.77 6.57 18.93
N PRO A 218 -8.26 6.03 20.06
CA PRO A 218 -6.85 6.16 20.42
C PRO A 218 -5.89 5.25 19.64
N THR A 219 -6.39 4.21 18.97
CA THR A 219 -5.55 3.17 18.31
C THR A 219 -5.32 3.40 16.82
N GLY A 220 -6.04 4.35 16.20
CA GLY A 220 -5.99 4.61 14.76
C GLY A 220 -6.44 3.46 13.85
N PHE A 221 -6.31 3.66 12.53
CA PHE A 221 -6.45 2.65 11.46
C PHE A 221 -7.77 1.89 11.42
N LYS A 222 -8.83 2.43 12.03
CA LYS A 222 -10.08 1.71 12.24
C LYS A 222 -10.78 1.38 10.92
N ALA A 223 -10.87 2.35 10.03
CA ALA A 223 -11.50 2.16 8.72
C ALA A 223 -10.65 1.24 7.83
N TYR A 224 -9.33 1.48 7.76
CA TYR A 224 -8.37 0.65 7.02
C TYR A 224 -8.46 -0.83 7.42
N ASN A 225 -8.33 -1.14 8.71
CA ASN A 225 -8.37 -2.51 9.22
C ASN A 225 -9.73 -3.20 9.02
N ALA A 226 -10.82 -2.43 9.01
CA ALA A 226 -12.15 -2.99 8.78
C ALA A 226 -12.43 -3.24 7.30
N ARG A 227 -11.84 -2.45 6.39
CA ARG A 227 -12.16 -2.46 4.95
C ARG A 227 -11.18 -3.29 4.14
N TRP A 228 -9.89 -3.21 4.46
CA TRP A 228 -8.79 -3.79 3.70
C TRP A 228 -7.96 -4.78 4.55
N PRO A 229 -8.54 -5.92 4.99
CA PRO A 229 -7.79 -6.93 5.71
C PRO A 229 -6.87 -7.70 4.76
N MET A 230 -5.58 -7.43 4.86
CA MET A 230 -4.48 -8.02 4.11
C MET A 230 -4.02 -9.36 4.71
N PRO A 231 -3.19 -10.16 4.02
CA PRO A 231 -2.77 -11.50 4.47
C PRO A 231 -1.68 -11.47 5.57
N TYR A 232 -1.87 -10.66 6.60
CA TYR A 232 -0.88 -10.48 7.65
C TYR A 232 -0.66 -11.76 8.47
N GLN A 233 -1.71 -12.52 8.75
CA GLN A 233 -1.61 -13.78 9.50
C GLN A 233 -0.85 -14.85 8.70
N GLU A 234 -1.07 -14.91 7.39
CA GLU A 234 -0.40 -15.84 6.47
C GLU A 234 1.11 -15.58 6.37
N SER A 235 1.52 -14.31 6.51
CA SER A 235 2.93 -13.91 6.63
C SER A 235 3.53 -14.08 8.04
N GLY A 236 2.71 -14.49 9.02
CA GLY A 236 3.11 -14.58 10.43
C GLY A 236 3.27 -13.24 11.14
N SER A 237 2.69 -12.16 10.60
CA SER A 237 2.55 -10.87 11.27
C SER A 237 1.37 -10.90 12.24
N THR A 238 1.45 -10.08 13.29
CA THR A 238 0.36 -9.86 14.26
C THR A 238 -0.51 -8.66 13.93
N SER A 239 -0.16 -7.88 12.89
CA SER A 239 -0.79 -6.62 12.54
C SER A 239 -1.09 -6.52 11.05
N ASN A 240 -2.26 -5.98 10.71
CA ASN A 240 -2.64 -5.71 9.32
C ASN A 240 -1.87 -4.53 8.69
N LEU A 241 -1.05 -3.82 9.48
CA LEU A 241 -0.27 -2.66 9.03
C LEU A 241 1.04 -3.07 8.35
N TYR A 242 1.50 -4.31 8.56
CA TYR A 242 2.72 -4.83 7.91
C TYR A 242 2.60 -6.33 7.70
N TYR A 243 2.96 -6.79 6.51
CA TYR A 243 2.81 -8.17 6.09
C TYR A 243 3.64 -8.48 4.84
N SER A 244 3.71 -9.74 4.45
CA SER A 244 4.36 -10.16 3.20
C SER A 244 3.48 -11.13 2.41
N PHE A 245 3.78 -11.28 1.13
CA PHE A 245 3.18 -12.30 0.29
C PHE A 245 4.12 -12.69 -0.85
N GLU A 246 3.92 -13.89 -1.39
CA GLU A 246 4.66 -14.35 -2.56
C GLU A 246 3.71 -14.46 -3.76
N VAL A 247 4.16 -14.01 -4.92
CA VAL A 247 3.44 -14.19 -6.19
C VAL A 247 4.43 -14.37 -7.32
N ALA A 248 4.26 -15.44 -8.10
CA ALA A 248 5.02 -15.74 -9.32
C ALA A 248 6.54 -15.47 -9.23
N GLY A 249 7.23 -15.98 -8.20
CA GLY A 249 8.68 -15.80 -8.06
C GLY A 249 9.12 -14.43 -7.50
N THR A 250 8.19 -13.68 -6.91
CA THR A 250 8.47 -12.42 -6.21
C THR A 250 8.01 -12.54 -4.77
N HIS A 251 8.87 -12.19 -3.82
CA HIS A 251 8.52 -11.96 -2.42
C HIS A 251 8.28 -10.47 -2.22
N VAL A 252 7.09 -10.08 -1.76
CA VAL A 252 6.70 -8.69 -1.57
C VAL A 252 6.49 -8.43 -0.08
N ILE A 253 7.13 -7.39 0.44
CA ILE A 253 7.10 -6.97 1.84
C ILE A 253 6.35 -5.63 1.90
N MET A 254 5.33 -5.54 2.75
CA MET A 254 4.57 -4.33 3.00
C MET A 254 4.89 -3.90 4.43
N LEU A 255 5.61 -2.78 4.57
CA LEU A 255 5.96 -2.19 5.87
C LEU A 255 4.94 -1.11 6.25
N GLY A 256 4.72 -0.97 7.55
CA GLY A 256 3.89 0.08 8.13
C GLY A 256 4.78 1.21 8.62
N SER A 257 4.76 2.34 7.89
CA SER A 257 5.53 3.54 8.24
C SER A 257 5.05 4.20 9.54
N TYR A 258 3.80 3.97 9.92
CA TYR A 258 3.16 4.53 11.12
C TYR A 258 2.78 3.47 12.16
N ALA A 259 3.33 2.27 12.00
CA ALA A 259 3.44 1.29 13.08
C ALA A 259 4.82 1.43 13.77
N GLU A 260 4.92 1.01 15.03
CA GLU A 260 6.21 0.97 15.73
C GLU A 260 7.25 0.16 14.91
N PHE A 261 8.45 0.69 14.75
CA PHE A 261 9.50 0.14 13.88
C PHE A 261 10.89 0.11 14.52
N ASP A 262 11.03 0.51 15.77
CA ASP A 262 12.29 0.38 16.49
C ASP A 262 12.69 -1.11 16.65
N ALA A 263 13.93 -1.37 17.05
CA ALA A 263 14.48 -2.72 17.13
C ALA A 263 13.72 -3.68 18.09
N ASP A 264 13.00 -3.12 19.08
CA ASP A 264 12.21 -3.88 20.04
C ASP A 264 10.75 -4.05 19.60
N SER A 265 10.32 -3.37 18.54
CA SER A 265 8.98 -3.46 17.99
C SER A 265 8.66 -4.84 17.38
N GLU A 266 7.38 -5.18 17.37
CA GLU A 266 6.90 -6.42 16.74
C GLU A 266 7.12 -6.40 15.21
N GLN A 267 7.02 -5.23 14.57
CA GLN A 267 7.27 -5.08 13.13
C GLN A 267 8.72 -5.40 12.79
N TYR A 268 9.68 -4.89 13.57
CA TYR A 268 11.10 -5.13 13.32
C TYR A 268 11.46 -6.61 13.46
N LYS A 269 11.01 -7.25 14.54
CA LYS A 269 11.22 -8.68 14.78
C LYS A 269 10.56 -9.54 13.70
N TRP A 270 9.33 -9.19 13.30
CA TRP A 270 8.63 -9.84 12.21
C TRP A 270 9.42 -9.72 10.90
N LEU A 271 9.90 -8.53 10.55
CA LEU A 271 10.67 -8.29 9.33
C LEU A 271 11.95 -9.14 9.31
N GLN A 272 12.69 -9.21 10.42
CA GLN A 272 13.85 -10.09 10.52
C GLN A 272 13.48 -11.55 10.25
N ALA A 273 12.39 -12.03 10.84
CA ALA A 273 11.91 -13.39 10.67
C ALA A 273 11.38 -13.67 9.25
N ASP A 274 10.76 -12.69 8.60
CA ASP A 274 10.27 -12.79 7.23
C ASP A 274 11.42 -12.85 6.22
N LEU A 275 12.39 -11.94 6.33
CA LEU A 275 13.59 -11.90 5.48
C LEU A 275 14.42 -13.18 5.57
N ALA A 276 14.51 -13.79 6.76
CA ALA A 276 15.21 -15.04 6.97
C ALA A 276 14.57 -16.24 6.26
N LYS A 277 13.29 -16.16 5.88
CA LYS A 277 12.56 -17.24 5.18
C LYS A 277 12.73 -17.19 3.65
N ILE A 278 13.28 -16.10 3.12
CA ILE A 278 13.38 -15.89 1.67
C ILE A 278 14.34 -16.90 1.04
N ASP A 279 13.81 -17.78 0.19
CA ASP A 279 14.59 -18.63 -0.70
C ASP A 279 14.66 -17.99 -2.10
N ARG A 280 15.81 -17.39 -2.43
CA ARG A 280 16.03 -16.72 -3.72
C ARG A 280 15.95 -17.66 -4.94
N LYS A 281 15.95 -18.99 -4.77
CA LYS A 281 15.66 -19.93 -5.86
C LYS A 281 14.17 -20.00 -6.19
N LYS A 282 13.33 -19.75 -5.18
CA LYS A 282 11.87 -19.72 -5.30
C LYS A 282 11.38 -18.31 -5.63
N THR A 283 11.91 -17.31 -4.95
CA THR A 283 11.61 -15.89 -5.12
C THR A 283 12.88 -15.10 -5.45
N PRO A 284 13.37 -15.16 -6.71
CA PRO A 284 14.56 -14.42 -7.13
C PRO A 284 14.44 -12.92 -6.87
N TRP A 285 13.23 -12.38 -6.93
CA TRP A 285 12.92 -10.99 -6.67
C TRP A 285 12.37 -10.74 -5.27
N VAL A 286 12.87 -9.69 -4.63
CA VAL A 286 12.34 -9.19 -3.36
C VAL A 286 12.01 -7.71 -3.53
N VAL A 287 10.76 -7.34 -3.30
CA VAL A 287 10.24 -5.97 -3.40
C VAL A 287 9.71 -5.56 -2.04
N ALA A 288 9.98 -4.33 -1.61
CA ALA A 288 9.36 -3.76 -0.42
C ALA A 288 8.48 -2.55 -0.78
N LEU A 289 7.47 -2.31 0.04
CA LEU A 289 6.62 -1.13 0.02
C LEU A 289 6.57 -0.53 1.42
N LEU A 290 6.57 0.78 1.50
CA LEU A 290 6.38 1.58 2.71
C LEU A 290 5.73 2.91 2.31
N HIS A 291 5.11 3.65 3.22
CA HIS A 291 4.47 4.91 2.83
C HIS A 291 5.47 6.09 2.83
N ALA A 292 6.07 6.39 3.98
CA ALA A 292 6.93 7.56 4.17
C ALA A 292 8.35 7.38 3.58
N PRO A 293 8.73 8.13 2.52
CA PRO A 293 10.00 8.02 1.82
C PRO A 293 11.25 7.99 2.70
N TRP A 294 12.12 7.01 2.47
CA TRP A 294 13.46 6.98 3.07
C TRP A 294 14.46 7.85 2.31
N TYR A 295 14.29 7.92 0.98
CA TYR A 295 15.04 8.80 0.11
C TYR A 295 14.07 9.73 -0.59
N ASN A 296 14.27 11.04 -0.45
CA ASN A 296 13.36 12.05 -0.97
C ASN A 296 14.14 13.34 -1.20
N THR A 297 14.13 13.88 -2.43
CA THR A 297 14.71 15.21 -2.71
C THR A 297 13.64 16.27 -2.93
N ASN A 298 12.36 15.93 -2.82
CA ASN A 298 11.30 16.93 -2.76
C ASN A 298 11.42 17.72 -1.46
N THR A 299 11.05 19.00 -1.47
CA THR A 299 11.03 19.79 -0.24
C THR A 299 9.89 19.36 0.70
N ALA A 300 8.84 18.75 0.15
CA ALA A 300 7.77 18.14 0.93
C ALA A 300 8.25 16.91 1.69
N HIS A 301 7.90 16.80 2.96
CA HIS A 301 8.16 15.63 3.81
C HIS A 301 9.65 15.25 3.94
N GLN A 302 10.56 16.23 3.89
CA GLN A 302 11.99 15.97 4.06
C GLN A 302 12.31 15.38 5.44
N GLY A 303 13.02 14.25 5.44
CA GLY A 303 13.51 13.58 6.64
C GLY A 303 12.44 12.82 7.44
N GLU A 304 11.17 12.79 7.00
CA GLU A 304 10.11 12.10 7.75
C GLU A 304 10.33 10.58 7.87
N GLY A 305 10.88 9.95 6.84
CA GLY A 305 11.22 8.51 6.85
C GLY A 305 12.59 8.17 7.45
N GLU A 306 13.38 9.16 7.89
CA GLU A 306 14.79 8.94 8.27
C GLU A 306 14.95 8.02 9.49
N SER A 307 14.07 8.15 10.50
CA SER A 307 14.09 7.31 11.69
C SER A 307 13.86 5.83 11.36
N MET A 308 12.91 5.55 10.47
CA MET A 308 12.63 4.20 9.98
C MET A 308 13.75 3.68 9.09
N ARG A 309 14.35 4.52 8.22
CA ARG A 309 15.51 4.17 7.41
C ARG A 309 16.68 3.72 8.30
N LEU A 310 17.03 4.51 9.31
CA LEU A 310 18.10 4.19 10.26
C LEU A 310 17.85 2.87 11.00
N ALA A 311 16.60 2.56 11.34
CA ALA A 311 16.26 1.32 12.00
C ALA A 311 16.34 0.11 11.04
N MET A 312 15.72 0.19 9.86
CA MET A 312 15.38 -0.99 9.06
C MET A 312 16.16 -1.14 7.74
N GLU A 313 16.82 -0.09 7.24
CA GLU A 313 17.48 -0.14 5.92
C GLU A 313 18.54 -1.24 5.85
N GLU A 314 19.31 -1.44 6.93
CA GLU A 314 20.31 -2.50 6.96
C GLU A 314 19.70 -3.90 6.81
N LEU A 315 18.49 -4.13 7.34
CA LEU A 315 17.80 -5.41 7.18
C LEU A 315 17.48 -5.67 5.70
N LEU A 316 16.92 -4.67 5.01
CA LEU A 316 16.58 -4.78 3.59
C LEU A 316 17.84 -4.91 2.72
N TYR A 317 18.89 -4.16 3.03
CA TYR A 317 20.18 -4.24 2.33
C TYR A 317 20.81 -5.63 2.46
N ARG A 318 20.89 -6.18 3.68
CA ARG A 318 21.46 -7.53 3.92
C ARG A 318 20.64 -8.63 3.23
N ALA A 319 19.32 -8.47 3.16
CA ALA A 319 18.44 -9.37 2.42
C ALA A 319 18.51 -9.19 0.89
N ARG A 320 19.27 -8.19 0.40
CA ARG A 320 19.41 -7.84 -1.02
C ARG A 320 18.04 -7.57 -1.66
N VAL A 321 17.23 -6.74 -1.00
CA VAL A 321 15.96 -6.24 -1.57
C VAL A 321 16.25 -5.50 -2.87
N ASP A 322 15.52 -5.82 -3.92
CA ASP A 322 15.79 -5.31 -5.27
C ASP A 322 15.26 -3.88 -5.45
N LEU A 323 14.04 -3.64 -4.95
CA LEU A 323 13.24 -2.43 -5.16
C LEU A 323 12.48 -2.07 -3.88
N VAL A 324 12.36 -0.77 -3.61
CA VAL A 324 11.47 -0.21 -2.59
C VAL A 324 10.57 0.82 -3.24
N PHE A 325 9.25 0.62 -3.16
CA PHE A 325 8.26 1.62 -3.56
C PHE A 325 7.76 2.38 -2.33
N GLN A 326 7.61 3.70 -2.49
CA GLN A 326 7.21 4.62 -1.44
C GLN A 326 6.17 5.63 -1.96
N GLY A 327 5.27 6.08 -1.10
CA GLY A 327 4.19 7.02 -1.42
C GLY A 327 4.48 8.41 -0.85
N HIS A 328 3.44 9.03 -0.25
CA HIS A 328 3.45 10.23 0.62
C HIS A 328 3.81 11.54 -0.09
N VAL A 329 4.96 11.57 -0.74
CA VAL A 329 5.38 12.74 -1.52
C VAL A 329 4.62 12.71 -2.84
N HIS A 330 3.80 13.74 -3.07
CA HIS A 330 2.92 13.85 -4.24
C HIS A 330 3.68 14.24 -5.52
N ALA A 331 4.64 13.41 -5.90
CA ALA A 331 5.43 13.51 -7.11
C ALA A 331 6.06 12.14 -7.42
N TYR A 332 6.61 12.02 -8.62
CA TYR A 332 7.42 10.87 -9.00
C TYR A 332 8.90 11.14 -8.76
N GLU A 333 9.63 10.19 -8.18
CA GLU A 333 11.09 10.25 -8.06
C GLU A 333 11.70 8.84 -8.09
N ARG A 334 12.78 8.63 -8.85
CA ARG A 334 13.54 7.39 -8.89
C ARG A 334 15.00 7.64 -8.57
N PHE A 335 15.50 6.91 -7.59
CA PHE A 335 16.89 6.92 -7.18
C PHE A 335 17.72 5.90 -7.94
N THR A 336 19.04 6.05 -7.85
CA THR A 336 19.98 4.96 -8.15
C THR A 336 19.87 3.85 -7.10
N ARG A 337 20.67 2.79 -7.23
CA ARG A 337 20.87 1.85 -6.12
C ARG A 337 21.61 2.55 -5.00
N VAL A 338 21.01 2.61 -3.82
CA VAL A 338 21.49 3.42 -2.70
C VAL A 338 21.48 2.59 -1.42
N TYR A 339 22.46 2.85 -0.58
CA TYR A 339 22.51 2.35 0.79
C TYR A 339 23.23 3.37 1.66
N ASN A 340 22.62 3.71 2.80
CA ASN A 340 23.20 4.64 3.77
C ASN A 340 23.64 5.99 3.15
N ASN A 341 22.76 6.60 2.34
CA ASN A 341 23.02 7.88 1.64
C ASN A 341 24.20 7.85 0.65
N GLU A 342 24.63 6.67 0.21
CA GLU A 342 25.68 6.52 -0.79
C GLU A 342 25.19 5.63 -1.95
N ALA A 343 25.67 5.94 -3.16
CA ALA A 343 25.41 5.07 -4.31
C ALA A 343 26.13 3.73 -4.10
N ASP A 344 25.36 2.65 -4.03
CA ASP A 344 25.87 1.29 -3.82
C ASP A 344 25.19 0.35 -4.81
N PRO A 345 25.93 -0.32 -5.73
CA PRO A 345 25.35 -1.24 -6.71
C PRO A 345 24.65 -2.47 -6.10
N CYS A 346 24.80 -2.70 -4.80
CA CYS A 346 24.13 -3.76 -4.04
C CYS A 346 22.97 -3.26 -3.17
N GLY A 347 22.72 -1.95 -3.14
CA GLY A 347 21.54 -1.37 -2.49
C GLY A 347 20.26 -1.54 -3.31
N PRO A 348 19.08 -1.41 -2.69
CA PRO A 348 17.80 -1.36 -3.41
C PRO A 348 17.71 -0.12 -4.31
N VAL A 349 16.88 -0.19 -5.35
CA VAL A 349 16.39 1.01 -6.06
C VAL A 349 15.16 1.53 -5.32
N TYR A 350 15.16 2.82 -4.96
CA TYR A 350 14.03 3.48 -4.30
C TYR A 350 13.23 4.29 -5.32
N ILE A 351 11.90 4.17 -5.26
CA ILE A 351 10.97 4.85 -6.18
C ILE A 351 9.82 5.45 -5.38
N THR A 352 9.71 6.78 -5.39
CA THR A 352 8.53 7.53 -4.95
C THR A 352 7.47 7.53 -6.05
N ILE A 353 6.26 7.09 -5.69
CA ILE A 353 5.09 6.92 -6.57
C ILE A 353 3.82 7.41 -5.88
N GLY A 354 3.93 8.48 -5.08
CA GLY A 354 2.81 9.11 -4.36
C GLY A 354 1.98 10.07 -5.22
N ASP A 355 2.05 9.91 -6.53
CA ASP A 355 1.47 10.79 -7.54
C ASP A 355 0.14 10.26 -8.11
N GLY A 356 -0.65 9.56 -7.30
CA GLY A 356 -1.88 8.89 -7.74
C GLY A 356 -3.06 9.79 -8.11
N GLY A 357 -3.09 11.05 -7.66
CA GLY A 357 -4.14 12.02 -8.01
C GLY A 357 -4.99 12.52 -6.85
N ASN A 358 -4.48 12.45 -5.61
CA ASN A 358 -5.22 12.91 -4.44
C ASN A 358 -5.59 14.41 -4.46
N ARG A 359 -6.41 14.79 -3.47
CA ARG A 359 -7.00 16.12 -3.35
C ARG A 359 -6.05 17.20 -2.82
N GLU A 360 -4.85 16.86 -2.38
CA GLU A 360 -3.90 17.84 -1.85
C GLU A 360 -3.06 18.47 -2.96
N GLY A 361 -2.93 17.78 -4.10
CA GLY A 361 -2.18 18.27 -5.24
C GLY A 361 -0.69 17.90 -5.19
N LEU A 362 -0.01 18.14 -6.31
CA LEU A 362 1.39 17.77 -6.52
C LEU A 362 2.35 18.59 -5.66
N ALA A 363 3.42 17.96 -5.18
CA ALA A 363 4.54 18.63 -4.51
C ALA A 363 5.55 19.13 -5.56
N LEU A 364 5.55 20.44 -5.85
CA LEU A 364 6.24 20.98 -7.05
C LEU A 364 7.74 21.25 -6.89
N SER A 365 8.24 21.32 -5.66
CA SER A 365 9.58 21.82 -5.36
C SER A 365 10.54 20.69 -4.99
N PHE A 366 11.72 20.69 -5.59
CA PHE A 366 12.80 19.76 -5.27
C PHE A 366 14.06 20.52 -4.88
N GLU A 367 14.96 19.85 -4.15
CA GLU A 367 16.29 20.36 -3.82
C GLU A 367 17.06 20.77 -5.07
N ASP A 368 17.71 21.93 -5.01
CA ASP A 368 18.55 22.49 -6.06
C ASP A 368 19.92 22.91 -5.45
N PRO A 369 21.05 22.35 -5.94
CA PRO A 369 21.20 21.42 -7.05
C PRO A 369 20.62 20.02 -6.78
N ALA A 370 20.28 19.30 -7.85
CA ALA A 370 19.82 17.91 -7.75
C ALA A 370 20.88 17.00 -7.09
N SER A 371 20.45 16.15 -6.16
CA SER A 371 21.30 15.10 -5.60
C SER A 371 21.73 14.12 -6.70
N PRO A 372 23.01 13.70 -6.76
CA PRO A 372 23.46 12.71 -7.73
C PRO A 372 22.83 11.32 -7.52
N LEU A 373 22.19 11.08 -6.37
CA LEU A 373 21.46 9.84 -6.09
C LEU A 373 20.08 9.82 -6.76
N SER A 374 19.48 10.98 -7.01
CA SER A 374 18.18 11.13 -7.68
C SER A 374 18.38 11.14 -9.19
N LEU A 375 17.95 10.08 -9.87
CA LEU A 375 18.18 9.90 -11.30
C LEU A 375 17.06 10.51 -12.16
N TYR A 376 15.84 10.55 -11.64
CA TYR A 376 14.70 11.18 -12.30
C TYR A 376 13.71 11.66 -11.25
N ARG A 377 13.14 12.85 -11.44
CA ARG A 377 12.09 13.40 -10.58
C ARG A 377 11.16 14.32 -11.37
N GLU A 378 9.85 14.18 -11.20
CA GLU A 378 8.85 14.98 -11.90
C GLU A 378 7.59 15.15 -11.04
N PRO A 379 7.11 16.39 -10.83
CA PRO A 379 5.86 16.64 -10.15
C PRO A 379 4.72 16.55 -11.17
N SER A 380 4.27 15.34 -11.46
CA SER A 380 3.10 15.06 -12.30
C SER A 380 2.37 13.84 -11.78
N PHE A 381 1.06 13.77 -11.99
CA PHE A 381 0.30 12.59 -11.60
C PHE A 381 0.55 11.42 -12.56
N GLY A 382 0.44 10.20 -12.07
CA GLY A 382 0.77 9.03 -12.84
C GLY A 382 0.63 7.71 -12.09
N HIS A 383 1.17 6.67 -12.71
CA HIS A 383 1.33 5.35 -12.10
C HIS A 383 2.53 4.64 -12.72
N GLY A 384 3.01 3.61 -12.03
CA GLY A 384 4.08 2.75 -12.47
C GLY A 384 3.63 1.39 -12.98
N ARG A 385 4.43 0.79 -13.85
CA ARG A 385 4.31 -0.60 -14.25
C ARG A 385 5.65 -1.30 -14.06
N LEU A 386 5.64 -2.36 -13.25
CA LEU A 386 6.79 -3.23 -13.03
C LEU A 386 6.53 -4.58 -13.69
N LYS A 387 7.24 -4.86 -14.78
CA LYS A 387 7.18 -6.14 -15.51
C LYS A 387 8.31 -7.04 -15.06
N MET A 388 7.99 -8.07 -14.29
CA MET A 388 8.93 -9.08 -13.87
C MET A 388 9.08 -10.09 -15.02
N VAL A 389 10.18 -10.03 -15.77
CA VAL A 389 10.33 -10.81 -17.01
C VAL A 389 10.83 -12.22 -16.72
N ASN A 390 11.89 -12.34 -15.94
CA ASN A 390 12.49 -13.61 -15.52
C ASN A 390 13.26 -13.42 -14.21
N GLU A 391 13.98 -14.44 -13.74
CA GLU A 391 14.72 -14.40 -12.47
C GLU A 391 15.85 -13.34 -12.41
N THR A 392 16.24 -12.76 -13.55
CA THR A 392 17.36 -11.82 -13.64
C THR A 392 16.96 -10.42 -14.05
N HIS A 393 15.92 -10.25 -14.88
CA HIS A 393 15.53 -8.96 -15.44
C HIS A 393 14.07 -8.61 -15.17
N ALA A 394 13.84 -7.35 -14.79
CA ALA A 394 12.55 -6.71 -14.72
C ALA A 394 12.61 -5.37 -15.46
N PHE A 395 11.47 -4.88 -15.93
CA PHE A 395 11.35 -3.59 -16.59
C PHE A 395 10.43 -2.69 -15.76
N TRP A 396 10.92 -1.51 -15.40
CA TRP A 396 10.14 -0.45 -14.78
C TRP A 396 9.80 0.63 -15.82
N GLY A 397 8.56 1.09 -15.81
CA GLY A 397 8.13 2.28 -16.53
C GLY A 397 7.16 3.11 -15.70
N TRP A 398 7.38 4.42 -15.65
CA TRP A 398 6.44 5.38 -15.08
C TRP A 398 5.67 6.12 -16.19
N HIS A 399 4.35 6.16 -16.02
CA HIS A 399 3.39 6.68 -16.98
C HIS A 399 2.73 7.93 -16.40
N ARG A 400 2.95 9.07 -17.06
CA ARG A 400 2.33 10.35 -16.69
C ARG A 400 0.88 10.41 -17.17
N ASN A 401 0.01 11.03 -16.36
CA ASN A 401 -1.34 11.43 -16.73
C ASN A 401 -1.30 12.70 -17.62
N ASP A 402 -1.06 12.55 -18.92
CA ASP A 402 -1.26 13.63 -19.88
C ASP A 402 -2.51 13.32 -20.73
N ASP A 403 -3.50 14.22 -20.72
CA ASP A 403 -4.85 13.97 -21.25
C ASP A 403 -4.78 13.55 -22.74
N SER A 404 -5.00 12.26 -23.01
CA SER A 404 -5.16 11.54 -24.29
C SER A 404 -4.07 10.56 -24.77
N ASN A 405 -2.84 10.54 -24.22
CA ASN A 405 -1.80 9.60 -24.68
C ASN A 405 -0.95 9.00 -23.55
N PHE A 406 -0.79 7.67 -23.58
CA PHE A 406 0.04 6.88 -22.66
C PHE A 406 1.54 7.13 -22.90
N VAL A 407 2.10 8.19 -22.32
CA VAL A 407 3.53 8.48 -22.46
C VAL A 407 4.31 7.90 -21.28
N VAL A 408 5.13 6.89 -21.55
CA VAL A 408 6.19 6.46 -20.62
C VAL A 408 7.22 7.59 -20.55
N LYS A 409 7.38 8.20 -19.37
CA LYS A 409 8.28 9.33 -19.17
C LYS A 409 9.62 8.93 -18.58
N ASP A 410 9.61 7.92 -17.74
CA ASP A 410 10.81 7.32 -17.20
C ASP A 410 10.72 5.80 -17.30
N GLN A 411 11.85 5.16 -17.60
CA GLN A 411 11.93 3.72 -17.75
C GLN A 411 13.34 3.19 -17.52
N VAL A 412 13.44 1.99 -16.97
CA VAL A 412 14.74 1.35 -16.71
C VAL A 412 14.61 -0.18 -16.71
N TRP A 413 15.63 -0.84 -17.24
CA TRP A 413 15.82 -2.28 -17.03
C TRP A 413 16.55 -2.50 -15.70
N LEU A 414 15.95 -3.35 -14.87
CA LEU A 414 16.44 -3.69 -13.55
C LEU A 414 17.01 -5.10 -13.58
N GLN A 415 18.16 -5.27 -12.94
CA GLN A 415 18.77 -6.57 -12.73
C GLN A 415 18.58 -7.02 -11.29
N SER A 416 18.11 -8.26 -11.08
CA SER A 416 17.96 -8.82 -9.73
C SER A 416 19.31 -8.98 -9.03
N LEU A 417 19.39 -8.53 -7.78
CA LEU A 417 20.52 -8.71 -6.89
C LEU A 417 20.77 -10.17 -6.53
N SER A 418 19.80 -11.06 -6.72
CA SER A 418 19.99 -12.52 -6.58
C SER A 418 20.97 -13.05 -7.62
N SER A 419 20.97 -12.47 -8.83
CA SER A 419 21.84 -12.85 -9.94
C SER A 419 23.26 -12.26 -9.84
N SER A 420 23.46 -11.26 -8.96
CA SER A 420 24.75 -10.58 -8.79
C SER A 420 25.68 -11.34 -7.83
N LYS A 421 26.72 -11.97 -8.40
CA LYS A 421 27.79 -12.65 -7.64
C LYS A 421 28.58 -11.67 -6.76
N THR A 422 28.73 -10.41 -7.19
CA THR A 422 29.47 -9.39 -6.42
C THR A 422 28.73 -9.04 -5.13
N CYS A 423 27.42 -8.85 -5.21
CA CYS A 423 26.60 -8.51 -4.04
C CYS A 423 26.46 -9.66 -3.05
N SER A 424 26.54 -10.92 -3.49
CA SER A 424 26.56 -12.06 -2.56
C SER A 424 27.80 -12.12 -1.67
N ARG A 425 28.94 -11.55 -2.09
CA ARG A 425 30.21 -11.60 -1.33
C ARG A 425 30.37 -10.41 -0.38
N SER A 426 29.92 -9.22 -0.79
CA SER A 426 29.98 -7.99 0.02
C SER A 426 29.26 -8.13 1.37
N VAL A 427 28.05 -8.73 1.37
CA VAL A 427 27.27 -8.94 2.59
C VAL A 427 27.99 -9.89 3.57
N ASN A 428 28.68 -10.92 3.07
CA ASN A 428 29.41 -11.87 3.91
C ASN A 428 30.75 -11.33 4.46
N GLN A 429 31.37 -10.34 3.81
CA GLN A 429 32.63 -9.76 4.30
C GLN A 429 32.42 -8.76 5.46
N LYS A 430 31.29 -8.05 5.51
CA LYS A 430 30.91 -7.23 6.68
C LYS A 430 30.59 -8.06 7.94
N VAL A 431 30.39 -9.38 7.81
CA VAL A 431 30.23 -10.31 8.94
C VAL A 431 31.58 -10.63 9.62
N THR A 432 32.70 -10.41 8.92
CA THR A 432 34.03 -10.83 9.38
C THR A 432 34.92 -9.70 9.92
N SER A 433 34.47 -8.45 9.99
CA SER A 433 35.17 -7.42 10.76
C SER A 433 34.83 -7.59 12.25
N PRO A 434 35.77 -8.05 13.09
CA PRO A 434 35.57 -8.03 14.53
C PRO A 434 35.51 -6.56 14.95
N THR A 435 34.55 -6.19 15.78
CA THR A 435 34.71 -5.06 16.69
C THR A 435 35.97 -5.34 17.51
N GLY A 436 37.08 -4.75 17.09
CA GLY A 436 38.35 -4.83 17.79
C GLY A 436 38.18 -4.19 19.15
N ASN A 437 38.55 -4.96 20.17
CA ASN A 437 38.91 -4.44 21.49
C ASN A 437 39.88 -3.26 21.33
N ASP A 438 39.62 -2.20 22.10
CA ASP A 438 40.69 -1.49 22.80
C ASP A 438 40.15 -1.13 24.19
N GLU A 439 40.53 -1.95 25.18
CA GLU A 439 40.72 -1.49 26.55
C GLU A 439 42.08 -0.80 26.60
N LEU A 440 42.09 0.48 26.98
CA LEU A 440 42.99 1.09 27.98
C LEU A 440 42.45 2.45 28.43
#